data_AF-A0A3P6SQK5-F1
#
_entry.id   AF-A0A3P6SQK5-F1
#
_cell.length_a   1.000
_cell.length_b   1.000
_cell.length_c   1.000
_cell.angle_alpha   90.00
_cell.angle_beta   90.00
_cell.angle_gamma   90.00
#
_symmetry.space_group_name_H-M   'P 1'
#
loop_
_entity.id
_entity.type
_entity.pdbx_description
1 polymer ?
#
loop_
_entity_poly.entity_id
_entity_poly.type
_entity_poly.pdbx_seq_one_letter_code
_entity_poly.pdbx_strand_id
1 'polypeptide(L)'
;MYMYGLHVKADWCAALKCLKEAAERGSIYGKGVLSLLYYQRKMYTMAAQTACSLAMDSNLKAKIMRKPHLQIFPRRGMSVACFVYACCLERGLGVQKDEIIARAMHARSFEIDCELCCRFQNMIIREEI
;
A
#
# COMPACT_ATOMS: atom_id res chain seq x y z
N MET A 1 -10.02 -6.96 -12.98
CA MET A 1 -9.09 -7.19 -11.85
C MET A 1 -9.84 -7.89 -10.74
N TYR A 2 -9.42 -9.11 -10.36
CA TYR A 2 -10.13 -9.98 -9.40
C TYR A 2 -10.40 -9.33 -8.03
N MET A 3 -9.54 -8.41 -7.58
CA MET A 3 -9.73 -7.68 -6.31
C MET A 3 -11.00 -6.82 -6.30
N TYR A 4 -11.31 -6.14 -7.42
CA TYR A 4 -12.43 -5.20 -7.51
C TYR A 4 -13.60 -5.73 -8.33
N GLY A 5 -13.52 -6.95 -8.86
CA GLY A 5 -14.56 -7.50 -9.74
C GLY A 5 -14.69 -6.78 -11.09
N LEU A 6 -13.68 -6.02 -11.53
CA LEU A 6 -13.72 -5.30 -12.80
C LEU A 6 -13.70 -6.29 -13.98
N HIS A 7 -14.81 -6.40 -14.70
CA HIS A 7 -15.04 -7.25 -15.88
C HIS A 7 -14.90 -8.77 -15.63
N VAL A 8 -14.67 -9.20 -14.39
CA VAL A 8 -14.55 -10.60 -13.97
C VAL A 8 -15.12 -10.71 -12.56
N LYS A 9 -15.69 -11.86 -12.18
CA LYS A 9 -16.19 -12.08 -10.81
C LYS A 9 -15.08 -11.81 -9.79
N ALA A 10 -15.44 -11.10 -8.72
CA ALA A 10 -14.50 -10.81 -7.65
C ALA A 10 -14.06 -12.13 -6.98
N ASP A 11 -12.75 -12.37 -6.94
CA ASP A 11 -12.15 -13.57 -6.38
C ASP A 11 -10.86 -13.19 -5.64
N TRP A 12 -10.87 -13.36 -4.32
CA TRP A 12 -9.73 -13.00 -3.50
C TRP A 12 -8.55 -13.98 -3.67
N CYS A 13 -8.84 -15.26 -3.89
CA CYS A 13 -7.81 -16.29 -4.06
C CYS A 13 -7.02 -16.04 -5.33
N ALA A 14 -7.74 -15.76 -6.42
CA ALA A 14 -7.12 -15.38 -7.69
C ALA A 14 -6.35 -14.06 -7.56
N ALA A 15 -6.94 -13.03 -6.92
CA ALA A 15 -6.27 -11.75 -6.70
C ALA A 15 -4.97 -11.91 -5.91
N LEU A 16 -4.98 -12.67 -4.82
CA LEU A 16 -3.82 -12.91 -3.97
C LEU A 16 -2.71 -13.64 -4.73
N LYS A 17 -3.05 -14.68 -5.51
CA LYS A 17 -2.07 -15.41 -6.35
C LYS A 17 -1.40 -14.47 -7.36
N CYS A 18 -2.19 -13.73 -8.14
CA CYS A 18 -1.65 -12.81 -9.15
C CYS A 18 -0.79 -11.70 -8.52
N LEU A 19 -1.21 -11.14 -7.39
CA LEU A 19 -0.46 -10.08 -6.71
C LEU A 19 0.84 -10.59 -6.08
N LYS A 20 0.85 -11.82 -5.54
CA LYS A 20 2.08 -12.47 -5.06
C LYS A 20 3.07 -12.68 -6.21
N GLU A 21 2.64 -13.29 -7.31
CA GLU A 21 3.49 -13.48 -8.49
C GLU A 21 4.03 -12.14 -9.03
N ALA A 22 3.20 -11.10 -9.06
CA ALA A 22 3.63 -9.77 -9.48
C ALA A 22 4.67 -9.17 -8.51
N ALA A 23 4.49 -9.35 -7.20
CA ALA A 23 5.42 -8.88 -6.19
C ALA A 23 6.77 -9.64 -6.26
N GLU A 24 6.75 -10.96 -6.49
CA GLU A 24 7.94 -11.80 -6.67
C GLU A 24 8.74 -11.40 -7.91
N ARG A 25 8.05 -11.00 -8.99
CA ARG A 25 8.67 -10.42 -10.20
C ARG A 25 9.22 -8.99 -9.98
N GLY A 26 9.08 -8.42 -8.79
CA GLY A 26 9.58 -7.10 -8.44
C GLY A 26 8.64 -5.94 -8.79
N SER A 27 7.35 -6.19 -9.02
CA SER A 27 6.38 -5.12 -9.27
C SER A 27 6.08 -4.34 -7.99
N ILE A 28 6.53 -3.08 -7.95
CA ILE A 28 6.29 -2.13 -6.85
C ILE A 28 4.78 -1.91 -6.66
N TYR A 29 4.04 -1.75 -7.76
CA TYR A 29 2.60 -1.57 -7.72
C TYR A 29 1.90 -2.84 -7.19
N GLY A 30 2.27 -4.01 -7.70
CA GLY A 30 1.73 -5.28 -7.23
C GLY A 30 1.97 -5.50 -5.73
N LYS A 31 3.20 -5.21 -5.26
CA LYS A 31 3.57 -5.33 -3.84
C LYS A 31 2.81 -4.34 -2.94
N GLY A 32 2.62 -3.09 -3.38
CA GLY A 32 1.80 -2.11 -2.65
C GLY A 32 0.33 -2.53 -2.58
N VAL A 33 -0.27 -2.96 -3.69
CA VAL A 33 -1.66 -3.45 -3.71
C VAL A 33 -1.81 -4.74 -2.89
N LEU A 34 -0.79 -5.60 -2.87
CA LEU A 34 -0.76 -6.79 -2.02
C LEU A 34 -0.82 -6.43 -0.53
N SER A 35 -0.09 -5.39 -0.08
CA SER A 35 -0.17 -4.93 1.31
C SER A 35 -1.58 -4.43 1.67
N LEU A 36 -2.26 -3.72 0.76
CA LEU A 36 -3.64 -3.28 0.95
C LEU A 36 -4.60 -4.48 1.03
N LEU A 37 -4.43 -5.48 0.17
CA LEU A 37 -5.24 -6.69 0.21
C LEU A 37 -5.07 -7.45 1.53
N TYR A 38 -3.84 -7.54 2.05
CA TYR A 38 -3.59 -8.14 3.37
C TYR A 38 -4.26 -7.36 4.49
N TYR A 39 -4.22 -6.03 4.42
CA TYR A 39 -4.86 -5.16 5.40
C TYR A 39 -6.38 -5.36 5.42
N GLN A 40 -7.05 -5.33 4.26
CA GLN A 40 -8.50 -5.57 4.14
C GLN A 40 -8.92 -6.96 4.63
N ARG A 41 -8.04 -7.95 4.55
CA ARG A 41 -8.28 -9.32 5.02
C ARG A 41 -7.81 -9.56 6.45
N LYS A 42 -7.47 -8.50 7.20
CA LYS A 42 -7.04 -8.56 8.61
C LYS A 42 -5.74 -9.35 8.84
N MET A 43 -4.94 -9.55 7.79
CA MET A 43 -3.60 -10.15 7.89
C MET A 43 -2.56 -9.07 8.18
N TYR A 44 -2.68 -8.41 9.33
CA TYR A 44 -1.97 -7.17 9.62
C TYR A 44 -0.45 -7.32 9.72
N THR A 45 0.05 -8.44 10.23
CA THR A 45 1.50 -8.73 10.30
C THR A 45 2.12 -8.78 8.90
N MET A 46 1.49 -9.52 7.98
CA MET A 46 1.92 -9.62 6.60
C MET A 46 1.77 -8.28 5.86
N ALA A 47 0.69 -7.55 6.10
CA ALA A 47 0.47 -6.23 5.52
C ALA A 47 1.58 -5.26 5.95
N ALA A 48 1.87 -5.20 7.25
CA ALA A 48 2.88 -4.30 7.79
C ALA A 48 4.29 -4.67 7.33
N GLN A 49 4.66 -5.95 7.30
CA GLN A 49 5.97 -6.38 6.80
C GLN A 49 6.17 -6.04 5.32
N THR A 50 5.18 -6.35 4.48
CA THR A 50 5.25 -6.05 3.05
C THR A 50 5.27 -4.56 2.78
N ALA A 51 4.43 -3.78 3.48
CA ALA A 51 4.38 -2.33 3.38
C ALA A 51 5.66 -1.67 3.89
N CYS A 52 6.18 -2.09 5.04
CA CYS A 52 7.42 -1.59 5.64
C CYS A 52 8.60 -1.81 4.70
N SER A 53 8.73 -3.01 4.13
CA SER A 53 9.81 -3.30 3.19
C SER A 53 9.82 -2.34 2.00
N LEU A 54 8.64 -1.95 1.49
CA LEU A 54 8.54 -1.02 0.37
C LEU A 54 8.66 0.46 0.78
N ALA A 55 8.17 0.81 1.98
CA ALA A 55 8.22 2.17 2.50
C ALA A 55 9.65 2.58 2.92
N MET A 56 10.43 1.65 3.46
CA MET A 56 11.80 1.92 3.92
C MET A 56 12.81 2.04 2.78
N ASP A 57 12.48 1.56 1.57
CA ASP A 57 13.35 1.64 0.40
C ASP A 57 13.49 3.09 -0.12
N SER A 58 14.47 3.83 0.41
CA SER A 58 14.79 5.22 0.02
C SER A 58 15.23 5.34 -1.44
N ASN A 59 16.00 4.35 -1.92
CA ASN A 59 16.46 4.27 -3.31
C ASN A 59 15.29 4.18 -4.30
N LEU A 60 14.24 3.42 -3.95
CA LEU A 60 13.04 3.32 -4.76
C LEU A 60 12.28 4.65 -4.78
N LYS A 61 12.18 5.35 -3.64
CA LYS A 61 11.54 6.70 -3.59
C LYS A 61 12.24 7.65 -4.55
N ALA A 62 13.58 7.74 -4.48
CA ALA A 62 14.35 8.63 -5.34
C ALA A 62 14.16 8.30 -6.84
N LYS A 63 14.16 7.01 -7.20
CA LYS A 63 13.95 6.55 -8.58
C LYS A 63 12.56 6.93 -9.13
N ILE A 64 11.52 6.77 -8.31
CA ILE A 64 10.14 7.10 -8.68
C ILE A 64 9.97 8.62 -8.85
N MET A 65 10.50 9.39 -7.90
CA MET A 65 10.36 10.86 -7.91
C MET A 65 11.16 11.52 -9.04
N ARG A 66 12.22 10.90 -9.55
CA ARG A 66 13.04 11.45 -10.64
C ARG A 66 12.27 11.62 -11.96
N LYS A 67 11.30 10.74 -12.25
CA LYS A 67 10.50 10.78 -13.48
C LYS A 67 9.02 10.51 -13.17
N PRO A 68 8.29 11.48 -12.58
CA PRO A 68 6.95 11.24 -12.05
C PRO A 68 5.92 10.88 -13.12
N HIS A 69 6.07 11.41 -14.35
CA HIS A 69 5.17 11.14 -15.47
C HIS A 69 5.25 9.70 -15.98
N LEU A 70 6.43 9.06 -15.90
CA LEU A 70 6.63 7.68 -16.37
C LEU A 70 6.33 6.65 -15.26
N GLN A 71 6.41 7.07 -14.00
CA GLN A 71 6.36 6.19 -12.83
C GLN A 71 5.02 6.24 -12.08
N ILE A 72 3.91 6.43 -12.79
CA ILE A 72 2.57 6.58 -12.20
C ILE A 72 2.21 5.36 -11.34
N PHE A 73 2.36 4.13 -11.86
CA PHE A 73 1.98 2.92 -11.13
C PHE A 73 2.91 2.62 -9.95
N PRO A 74 4.24 2.64 -10.08
CA PRO A 74 5.14 2.48 -8.93
C PRO A 74 4.92 3.56 -7.86
N ARG A 75 4.65 4.81 -8.25
CA ARG A 75 4.33 5.89 -7.33
C ARG A 75 3.08 5.60 -6.50
N ARG A 76 2.00 5.17 -7.17
CA ARG A 76 0.76 4.75 -6.50
C ARG A 76 1.00 3.56 -5.57
N GLY A 77 1.75 2.56 -6.01
CA GLY A 77 2.11 1.40 -5.18
C GLY A 77 2.85 1.78 -3.90
N MET A 78 3.82 2.70 -4.01
CA MET A 78 4.57 3.19 -2.86
C MET A 78 3.70 4.01 -1.91
N SER A 79 2.84 4.90 -2.42
CA SER A 79 1.92 5.67 -1.58
C SER A 79 0.94 4.75 -0.83
N VAL A 80 0.38 3.73 -1.49
CA VAL A 80 -0.45 2.69 -0.83
C VAL A 80 0.31 2.02 0.31
N ALA A 81 1.55 1.60 0.08
CA ALA A 81 2.35 0.93 1.10
C ALA A 81 2.67 1.87 2.29
N CYS A 82 3.07 3.12 2.04
CA CYS A 82 3.30 4.09 3.11
C CYS A 82 2.04 4.32 3.94
N PHE A 83 0.88 4.44 3.29
CA PHE A 83 -0.40 4.63 3.97
C PHE A 83 -0.79 3.40 4.80
N VAL A 84 -0.74 2.20 4.24
CA VAL A 84 -1.07 0.95 4.96
C VAL A 84 -0.14 0.75 6.15
N TYR A 85 1.16 1.02 5.99
CA TYR A 85 2.12 0.92 7.09
C TYR A 85 1.81 1.92 8.21
N ALA A 86 1.45 3.16 7.84
CA ALA A 86 1.06 4.17 8.82
C ALA A 86 -0.19 3.74 9.59
N CYS A 87 -1.23 3.23 8.92
CA CYS A 87 -2.43 2.71 9.59
C CYS A 87 -2.14 1.54 10.54
N CYS A 88 -1.22 0.64 10.16
CA CYS A 88 -0.77 -0.43 11.05
C CYS A 88 -0.09 0.11 12.31
N LEU A 89 0.72 1.16 12.20
CA LEU A 89 1.41 1.80 13.33
C LEU A 89 0.47 2.61 14.22
N GLU A 90 -0.50 3.33 13.66
CA GLU A 90 -1.48 4.10 14.46
C GLU A 90 -2.34 3.18 15.34
N ARG A 91 -2.77 2.06 14.75
CA ARG A 91 -3.66 1.09 15.42
C ARG A 91 -2.91 0.02 16.23
N GLY A 92 -1.59 -0.07 16.08
CA GLY A 92 -0.78 -1.14 16.71
C GLY A 92 -1.10 -2.54 16.15
N LEU A 93 -1.46 -2.62 14.86
CA LEU A 93 -1.89 -3.86 14.22
C LEU A 93 -0.69 -4.60 13.61
N GLY A 94 -0.24 -5.66 14.28
CA GLY A 94 0.87 -6.50 13.82
C GLY A 94 2.26 -5.89 13.99
N VAL A 95 2.35 -4.63 14.45
CA VAL A 95 3.58 -3.90 14.80
C VAL A 95 3.33 -3.09 16.08
N GLN A 96 4.39 -2.74 16.80
CA GLN A 96 4.31 -1.84 17.94
C GLN A 96 3.72 -0.48 17.53
N LYS A 97 2.88 0.07 18.41
CA LYS A 97 2.20 1.34 18.16
C LYS A 97 3.20 2.50 18.26
N ASP A 98 3.41 3.21 17.14
CA ASP A 98 4.33 4.35 17.05
C ASP A 98 3.70 5.52 16.27
N GLU A 99 3.13 6.48 17.00
CA GLU A 99 2.41 7.62 16.40
C GLU A 99 3.32 8.64 15.68
N ILE A 100 4.60 8.71 16.09
CA ILE A 100 5.57 9.61 15.46
C ILE A 100 5.92 9.10 14.05
N ILE A 101 6.21 7.81 13.93
CA ILE A 101 6.55 7.17 12.66
C ILE A 101 5.31 7.11 11.76
N ALA A 102 4.13 6.84 12.33
CA ALA A 102 2.87 6.87 11.59
C ALA A 102 2.65 8.23 10.89
N ARG A 103 2.77 9.35 11.62
CA ARG A 103 2.63 10.69 11.05
C ARG A 103 3.65 10.98 9.96
N ALA A 104 4.91 10.57 10.15
CA ALA A 104 5.94 10.71 9.13
C ALA A 104 5.62 9.91 7.86
N MET A 105 5.05 8.71 8.01
CA MET A 105 4.66 7.86 6.88
C MET A 105 3.40 8.38 6.17
N HIS A 106 2.44 8.96 6.89
CA HIS A 106 1.30 9.67 6.30
C HIS A 106 1.74 10.89 5.50
N ALA A 107 2.61 11.74 6.06
CA ALA A 107 3.19 12.88 5.34
C ALA A 107 3.91 12.42 4.06
N ARG A 108 4.69 11.34 4.16
CA ARG A 108 5.37 10.75 3.01
C ARG A 108 4.41 10.20 1.96
N SER A 109 3.30 9.58 2.35
CA SER A 109 2.27 9.13 1.41
C SER A 109 1.66 10.30 0.65
N PHE A 110 1.37 11.39 1.37
CA PHE A 110 0.81 12.62 0.80
C PHE A 110 1.75 13.31 -0.19
N GLU A 111 3.06 13.37 0.11
CA GLU A 111 4.09 13.88 -0.81
C GLU A 111 4.15 13.11 -2.13
N ILE A 112 3.92 11.80 -2.07
CA ILE A 112 4.05 10.90 -3.23
C ILE A 112 2.79 10.97 -4.10
N ASP A 113 1.61 10.83 -3.50
CA ASP A 113 0.33 10.90 -4.21
C ASP A 113 -0.79 11.39 -3.29
N CYS A 114 -1.01 12.70 -3.31
CA CYS A 114 -2.02 13.37 -2.48
C CYS A 114 -3.44 12.88 -2.78
N GLU A 115 -3.82 12.73 -4.06
CA GLU A 115 -5.17 12.32 -4.45
C GLU A 115 -5.51 10.93 -3.89
N LEU A 116 -4.59 9.99 -4.05
CA LEU A 116 -4.76 8.62 -3.57
C LEU A 116 -4.74 8.56 -2.04
N CYS A 117 -3.91 9.35 -1.36
CA CYS A 117 -3.91 9.44 0.10
C CYS A 117 -5.25 9.97 0.65
N CYS A 118 -5.78 11.04 0.07
CA CYS A 118 -7.10 11.58 0.43
C CYS A 118 -8.22 10.57 0.19
N ARG A 119 -8.15 9.84 -0.94
CA ARG A 119 -9.12 8.78 -1.23
C ARG A 119 -9.08 7.67 -0.19
N PHE A 120 -7.90 7.19 0.20
CA PHE A 120 -7.80 6.17 1.24
C PHE A 120 -8.25 6.66 2.61
N GLN A 121 -7.97 7.92 2.96
CA GLN A 121 -8.48 8.50 4.19
C GLN A 121 -10.01 8.51 4.22
N ASN A 122 -10.65 8.91 3.11
CA ASN A 122 -12.10 8.88 2.98
C ASN A 122 -12.67 7.45 3.10
N MET A 123 -11.98 6.45 2.53
CA MET A 123 -12.39 5.05 2.64
C MET A 123 -12.31 4.54 4.08
N ILE A 124 -11.29 4.96 4.86
CA ILE A 124 -11.22 4.64 6.30
C ILE A 124 -12.36 5.31 7.07
N ILE A 125 -12.65 6.58 6.79
CA ILE A 125 -13.75 7.31 7.46
C ILE A 125 -15.10 6.64 7.19
N ARG A 126 -15.28 6.05 6.01
CA ARG A 126 -16.49 5.32 5.60
C ARG A 126 -16.50 3.85 6.03
N GLU A 127 -15.45 3.38 6.72
CA GLU A 127 -15.27 1.97 7.12
C GLU A 127 -15.29 0.98 5.93
N GLU A 128 -14.94 1.44 4.73
CA GLU A 128 -14.84 0.61 3.53
C GLU A 128 -13.55 -0.24 3.50
N ILE A 129 -12.62 0.00 4.44
CA ILE A 129 -11.29 -0.65 4.59
C ILE A 129 -11.00 -0.95 6.07
#